data_AF-A0A7C3EI88-F1
#
_entry.id   AF-A0A7C3EI88-F1
#
_cell.length_a   1.000
_cell.length_b   1.000
_cell.length_c   1.000
_cell.angle_alpha   90.00
_cell.angle_beta   90.00
_cell.angle_gamma   90.00
#
_symmetry.space_group_name_H-M   'P 1'
#
loop_
_entity.id
_entity.type
_entity.pdbx_description
1 polymer ?
#
loop_
_entity_poly.entity_id
_entity_poly.type
_entity_poly.pdbx_seq_one_letter_code
_entity_poly.pdbx_strand_id
1 'polypeptide(L)'
;MRSYLGHTLILVACVTLAPLCLAQSTDEPPVFEQPEDPQARLQELDDVVVQKQKALFAARMRGDPEEIKKAQEEFEAVQKQRSRAVRALEQHR
;
A
#
# COMPACT_ATOMS: atom_id res chain seq x y z
N MET A 1 -0.63 12.67 43.58
CA MET A 1 0.12 12.45 42.32
C MET A 1 -0.01 10.99 41.90
N ARG A 2 -0.21 10.73 40.59
CA ARG A 2 -0.37 9.43 39.88
C ARG A 2 -1.81 8.90 39.94
N SER A 3 -2.68 9.15 38.95
CA SER A 3 -2.66 8.82 37.51
C SER A 3 -2.56 7.32 37.22
N TYR A 4 -3.33 6.90 36.21
CA TYR A 4 -3.37 5.62 35.49
C TYR A 4 -4.39 4.57 35.99
N LEU A 5 -5.68 4.84 35.76
CA LEU A 5 -6.61 3.77 35.38
C LEU A 5 -6.43 3.47 33.88
N GLY A 6 -5.53 2.55 33.59
CA GLY A 6 -5.62 1.70 32.40
C GLY A 6 -5.58 0.28 32.91
N HIS A 7 -6.57 -0.55 32.54
CA HIS A 7 -6.58 -2.02 32.47
C HIS A 7 -8.01 -2.39 32.03
N THR A 8 -8.25 -2.76 30.77
CA THR A 8 -8.07 -4.12 30.20
C THR A 8 -9.01 -5.14 30.85
N LEU A 9 -10.06 -5.54 30.12
CA LEU A 9 -10.85 -6.77 30.23
C LEU A 9 -11.66 -6.85 28.92
N ILE A 10 -11.20 -7.52 27.86
CA ILE A 10 -11.11 -8.97 27.65
C ILE A 10 -12.40 -9.69 28.05
N LEU A 11 -13.25 -9.98 27.08
CA LEU A 11 -14.13 -11.15 26.99
C LEU A 11 -14.49 -11.32 25.51
N VAL A 12 -14.59 -12.49 24.88
CA VAL A 12 -14.42 -13.89 25.27
C VAL A 12 -14.45 -14.63 23.92
N ALA A 13 -13.40 -15.38 23.60
CA ALA A 13 -13.40 -16.85 23.57
C ALA A 13 -14.35 -17.48 22.53
N CYS A 14 -13.76 -18.19 21.58
CA CYS A 14 -13.92 -19.64 21.41
C CYS A 14 -12.98 -20.06 20.26
N VAL A 15 -11.93 -20.86 20.50
CA VAL A 15 -12.02 -22.33 20.69
C VAL A 15 -12.68 -22.89 19.42
N THR A 16 -11.99 -23.50 18.46
CA THR A 16 -11.19 -24.73 18.58
C THR A 16 -10.58 -25.10 17.22
N LEU A 17 -9.29 -25.41 17.20
CA LEU A 17 -8.57 -26.50 16.46
C LEU A 17 -7.19 -26.03 15.97
N ALA A 18 -6.16 -26.42 16.72
CA ALA A 18 -4.82 -26.67 16.18
C ALA A 18 -4.78 -28.12 15.61
N PRO A 19 -3.72 -28.62 14.92
CA PRO A 19 -2.40 -28.02 14.69
C PRO A 19 -1.75 -28.31 13.29
N LEU A 20 -0.65 -27.61 13.00
CA LEU A 20 0.48 -28.01 12.13
C LEU A 20 0.23 -28.32 10.64
N CYS A 21 0.51 -27.34 9.77
CA CYS A 21 1.25 -27.53 8.51
C CYS A 21 1.80 -26.16 8.08
N LEU A 22 3.10 -25.91 8.25
CA LEU A 22 4.11 -26.02 7.19
C LEU A 22 4.02 -24.85 6.19
N ALA A 23 5.04 -24.00 6.26
CA ALA A 23 5.54 -23.09 5.22
C ALA A 23 4.71 -22.98 3.92
N GLN A 24 4.09 -21.84 3.69
CA GLN A 24 3.95 -21.32 2.34
C GLN A 24 4.35 -19.85 2.30
N SER A 25 5.54 -19.64 1.75
CA SER A 25 5.85 -18.47 0.95
C SER A 25 4.86 -18.48 -0.23
N THR A 26 3.80 -17.69 -0.12
CA THR A 26 2.91 -17.34 -1.23
C THR A 26 3.04 -15.82 -1.28
N ASP A 27 3.86 -15.22 -2.14
CA ASP A 27 3.62 -15.05 -3.59
C ASP A 27 2.14 -14.84 -3.93
N GLU A 28 1.39 -14.20 -3.05
CA GLU A 28 0.15 -13.53 -3.43
C GLU A 28 0.60 -12.17 -3.99
N PRO A 29 0.47 -11.88 -5.29
CA PRO A 29 0.59 -10.50 -5.76
C PRO A 29 -0.40 -9.67 -4.94
N PRO A 30 -0.06 -8.45 -4.51
CA PRO A 30 -0.99 -7.62 -3.77
C PRO A 30 -2.24 -7.47 -4.62
N VAL A 31 -3.30 -8.20 -4.25
CA VAL A 31 -4.62 -8.03 -4.79
C VAL A 31 -5.02 -6.65 -4.29
N PHE A 32 -4.86 -5.65 -5.14
CA PHE A 32 -5.48 -4.35 -4.99
C PHE A 32 -6.99 -4.61 -4.97
N GLU A 33 -7.54 -4.92 -3.80
CA GLU A 33 -8.98 -4.84 -3.55
C GLU A 33 -9.36 -3.40 -3.86
N GLN A 34 -9.94 -3.16 -5.05
CA GLN A 34 -10.30 -1.82 -5.48
C GLN A 34 -11.19 -1.20 -4.39
N PRO A 35 -10.74 -0.15 -3.70
CA PRO A 35 -11.55 0.46 -2.66
C PRO A 35 -12.86 0.94 -3.30
N GLU A 36 -14.00 0.54 -2.73
CA GLU A 36 -15.32 1.01 -3.18
C GLU A 36 -15.42 2.54 -3.09
N ASP A 37 -14.58 3.12 -2.21
CA ASP A 37 -14.43 4.54 -2.04
C ASP A 37 -13.32 5.12 -2.96
N PRO A 38 -13.66 6.05 -3.86
CA PRO A 38 -12.70 6.62 -4.80
C PRO A 38 -11.65 7.50 -4.12
N GLN A 39 -11.87 7.98 -2.88
CA GLN A 39 -10.87 8.74 -2.10
C GLN A 39 -9.86 7.80 -1.46
N ALA A 40 -10.29 6.64 -0.92
CA ALA A 40 -9.39 5.60 -0.45
C ALA A 40 -8.46 5.09 -1.58
N ARG A 41 -9.00 4.91 -2.79
CA ARG A 41 -8.20 4.57 -3.98
C ARG A 41 -7.18 5.65 -4.33
N LEU A 42 -7.54 6.93 -4.20
CA LEU A 42 -6.61 8.03 -4.44
C LEU A 42 -5.47 8.01 -3.42
N GLN A 43 -5.79 7.76 -2.15
CA GLN A 43 -4.82 7.70 -1.07
C GLN A 43 -3.82 6.55 -1.26
N GLU A 44 -4.30 5.37 -1.65
CA GLU A 44 -3.45 4.23 -2.00
C GLU A 44 -2.54 4.55 -3.21
N LEU A 45 -3.08 5.23 -4.23
CA LEU A 45 -2.30 5.72 -5.37
C LEU A 45 -1.22 6.71 -4.94
N ASP A 46 -1.51 7.62 -4.01
CA ASP A 46 -0.53 8.55 -3.44
C ASP A 46 0.61 7.80 -2.72
N ASP A 47 0.29 6.77 -1.94
CA ASP A 47 1.31 5.93 -1.29
C ASP A 47 2.20 5.20 -2.32
N VAL A 48 1.59 4.67 -3.39
CA VAL A 48 2.35 4.03 -4.49
C VAL A 48 3.24 5.05 -5.21
N VAL A 49 2.78 6.28 -5.45
CA VAL A 49 3.61 7.34 -6.05
C VAL A 49 4.86 7.59 -5.19
N VAL A 50 4.71 7.66 -3.87
CA VAL A 50 5.83 7.84 -2.95
C VAL A 50 6.80 6.65 -3.00
N GLN A 51 6.28 5.41 -3.03
CA GLN A 51 7.13 4.22 -3.16
C GLN A 51 7.91 4.21 -4.48
N LYS A 52 7.27 4.54 -5.60
CA LYS A 52 7.93 4.61 -6.92
C LYS A 52 8.95 5.75 -7.00
N GLN A 53 8.68 6.88 -6.34
CA GLN A 53 9.67 7.97 -6.23
C GLN A 53 10.92 7.52 -5.46
N LYS A 54 10.75 6.78 -4.35
CA LYS A 54 11.87 6.20 -3.59
C LYS A 54 12.65 5.18 -4.43
N ALA A 55 11.95 4.33 -5.18
CA ALA A 55 12.58 3.36 -6.08
C ALA A 55 13.41 4.05 -7.18
N LEU A 56 12.87 5.11 -7.79
CA LEU A 56 13.59 5.91 -8.77
C LEU A 56 14.83 6.58 -8.16
N PHE A 57 14.72 7.12 -6.95
CA PHE A 57 15.86 7.68 -6.23
C PHE A 57 16.93 6.61 -5.96
N ALA A 58 16.53 5.42 -5.49
CA ALA A 58 17.43 4.31 -5.27
C ALA A 58 18.13 3.85 -6.57
N ALA A 59 17.39 3.77 -7.68
CA ALA A 59 17.96 3.45 -8.99
C ALA A 59 18.99 4.52 -9.43
N ARG A 60 18.68 5.81 -9.22
CA ARG A 60 19.64 6.90 -9.48
C ARG A 60 20.89 6.82 -8.62
N MET A 61 20.76 6.43 -7.34
CA MET A 61 21.89 6.24 -6.44
C MET A 61 22.76 5.06 -6.84
N ARG A 62 22.18 3.99 -7.39
CA ARG A 62 22.91 2.85 -7.95
C ARG A 62 23.64 3.21 -9.25
N GLY A 63 23.13 4.19 -10.00
CA GLY A 63 23.73 4.65 -11.24
C GLY A 63 23.47 3.75 -12.44
N ASP A 64 22.53 2.81 -12.34
CA ASP A 64 22.17 1.94 -13.45
C ASP A 64 21.15 2.62 -14.39
N PRO A 65 21.53 2.92 -15.65
CA PRO A 65 20.68 3.70 -16.55
C PRO A 65 19.41 2.94 -16.99
N GLU A 66 19.43 1.61 -17.04
CA GLU A 66 18.26 0.80 -17.39
C GLU A 66 17.25 0.76 -16.24
N GLU A 67 17.71 0.53 -15.00
CA GLU A 67 16.87 0.59 -13.80
C GLU A 67 16.27 2.00 -13.62
N ILE A 68 17.05 3.06 -13.87
CA ILE A 68 16.56 4.44 -13.81
C ILE A 68 15.46 4.66 -14.84
N LYS A 69 15.66 4.23 -16.09
CA LYS A 69 14.67 4.38 -17.16
C LYS A 69 13.38 3.63 -16.82
N LYS A 70 13.49 2.36 -16.39
CA LYS A 70 12.34 1.56 -15.98
C LYS A 70 11.59 2.18 -14.80
N ALA A 71 12.31 2.64 -13.78
CA ALA A 71 11.69 3.30 -12.62
C ALA A 71 11.02 4.64 -13.00
N GLN A 72 11.54 5.37 -14.00
CA GLN A 72 10.88 6.57 -14.54
C GLN A 72 9.59 6.22 -15.27
N GLU A 73 9.61 5.23 -16.15
CA GLU A 73 8.42 4.78 -16.89
C GLU A 73 7.32 4.30 -15.93
N GLU A 74 7.68 3.52 -14.91
CA GLU A 74 6.75 3.08 -13.86
C GLU A 74 6.20 4.26 -13.05
N PHE A 75 7.04 5.23 -12.70
CA PHE A 75 6.60 6.44 -11.98
C PHE A 75 5.62 7.28 -12.81
N GLU A 76 5.89 7.46 -14.10
CA GLU A 76 5.01 8.19 -15.01
C GLU A 76 3.65 7.48 -15.19
N ALA A 77 3.66 6.15 -15.28
CA ALA A 77 2.42 5.37 -15.37
C ALA A 77 1.53 5.57 -14.13
N VAL A 78 2.11 5.51 -12.93
CA VAL A 78 1.36 5.73 -11.67
C VAL A 78 0.88 7.18 -11.56
N GLN A 79 1.69 8.17 -11.93
CA GLN A 79 1.28 9.58 -11.97
C GLN A 79 0.07 9.80 -12.90
N LYS A 80 0.07 9.16 -14.07
CA LYS A 80 -1.05 9.21 -15.01
C LYS A 80 -2.31 8.56 -14.43
N GLN A 81 -2.17 7.44 -13.72
CA GLN A 81 -3.27 6.78 -13.04
C GLN A 81 -3.85 7.65 -11.91
N ARG A 82 -2.99 8.25 -11.10
CA ARG A 82 -3.40 9.22 -10.06
C ARG A 82 -4.14 10.41 -10.66
N SER A 83 -3.61 11.01 -11.73
CA SER A 83 -4.24 12.15 -12.42
C SER A 83 -5.63 11.81 -12.95
N ARG A 84 -5.83 10.58 -13.45
CA ARG A 84 -7.15 10.08 -13.88
C ARG A 84 -8.09 9.90 -12.69
N ALA A 85 -7.60 9.35 -11.58
CA ALA A 85 -8.40 9.17 -10.36
C ALA A 85 -8.84 10.51 -9.76
N VAL A 86 -7.96 11.53 -9.72
CA VAL A 86 -8.31 12.89 -9.30
C VAL A 86 -9.41 13.48 -10.18
N ARG A 87 -9.25 13.42 -11.51
CA ARG A 87 -10.25 13.96 -12.44
C ARG A 87 -11.60 13.27 -12.31
N ALA A 88 -11.60 11.95 -12.10
CA ALA A 88 -12.84 11.20 -11.86
C ALA A 88 -13.53 11.68 -10.57
N LEU A 89 -12.77 11.89 -9.49
CA LEU A 89 -13.30 12.46 -8.24
C LEU A 89 -13.87 13.86 -8.42
N GLU A 90 -13.20 14.72 -9.19
CA GLU A 90 -13.68 16.08 -9.48
C GLU A 90 -14.97 16.09 -10.30
N GLN A 91 -15.17 15.13 -11.20
CA GLN A 91 -16.38 15.01 -12.03
C GLN A 91 -17.59 14.48 -11.25
N HIS A 92 -17.36 13.77 -10.14
CA HIS A 92 -18.41 13.20 -9.29
C HIS A 92 -18.82 14.11 -8.13
N ARG A 93 -18.28 15.32 -8.05
CA ARG A 93 -18.51 16.30 -6.98
C ARG A 93 -19.33 17.48 -7.46
#